data_AF-A0A9E1NV37-F1
#
_entry.id   AF-A0A9E1NV37-F1
#
_cell.length_a   1.000
_cell.length_b   1.000
_cell.length_c   1.000
_cell.angle_alpha   90.00
_cell.angle_beta   90.00
_cell.angle_gamma   90.00
#
_symmetry.space_group_name_H-M   'P 1'
#
loop_
_entity.id
_entity.type
_entity.pdbx_description
1 polymer ?
#
loop_
_entity_poly.entity_id
_entity_poly.type
_entity_poly.pdbx_seq_one_letter_code
_entity_poly.pdbx_strand_id
1 'polypeptide(L)'
;MLRIKQLQPLSKEHHLSLALAARAIKTANAGEQCEIKLLCEKIVNDYNAVWRKHFDNEEQAIFIPYSERSPEIDQLCKQLTQEHKQFDTFIEQMKSGNMDILLEFGTLLKTHTRLEERELFPRISEVLSKIELDEIYKEITCPD
;
A
#
# COMPACT_ATOMS: atom_id res chain seq x y z
N MET A 1 -2.40 -6.98 -18.47
CA MET A 1 -2.90 -5.61 -18.18
C MET A 1 -1.79 -4.63 -18.50
N LEU A 2 -2.04 -3.65 -19.37
CA LEU A 2 -1.05 -2.63 -19.72
C LEU A 2 -0.91 -1.67 -18.53
N ARG A 3 0.23 -1.74 -17.82
CA ARG A 3 0.56 -0.74 -16.80
C ARG A 3 0.87 0.58 -17.51
N ILE A 4 -0.03 1.55 -17.38
CA ILE A 4 0.18 2.90 -17.93
C ILE A 4 1.39 3.55 -17.26
N LYS A 5 2.17 4.32 -18.02
CA LYS A 5 3.46 4.85 -17.59
C LYS A 5 3.35 5.70 -16.32
N GLN A 6 2.23 6.39 -16.16
CA GLN A 6 1.96 7.32 -15.07
C GLN A 6 1.84 6.63 -13.71
N LEU A 7 1.34 5.39 -13.66
CA LEU A 7 1.21 4.61 -12.42
C LEU A 7 2.40 3.69 -12.15
N GLN A 8 3.38 3.62 -13.07
CA GLN A 8 4.55 2.76 -12.89
C GLN A 8 5.40 3.07 -11.65
N PRO A 9 5.54 4.32 -11.17
CA PRO A 9 6.25 4.61 -9.92
C PRO A 9 5.66 3.86 -8.72
N LEU A 10 4.34 3.97 -8.49
CA LEU A 10 3.64 3.26 -7.41
C LEU A 10 3.72 1.74 -7.61
N SER A 11 3.51 1.25 -8.85
CA SER A 11 3.67 -0.17 -9.17
C SER A 11 5.07 -0.72 -8.93
N LYS A 12 6.12 0.12 -8.89
CA LYS A 12 7.47 -0.34 -8.52
C LYS A 12 7.58 -0.55 -7.01
N GLU A 13 7.01 0.36 -6.23
CA GLU A 13 6.95 0.27 -4.77
C GLU A 13 6.12 -0.94 -4.32
N HIS A 14 5.05 -1.29 -5.06
CA HIS A 14 4.28 -2.51 -4.86
C HIS A 14 5.08 -3.81 -4.90
N HIS A 15 6.18 -3.88 -5.67
CA HIS A 15 7.03 -5.07 -5.65
C HIS A 15 7.73 -5.26 -4.30
N LEU A 16 8.12 -4.15 -3.65
CA LEU A 16 8.69 -4.18 -2.31
C LEU A 16 7.64 -4.59 -1.27
N SER A 17 6.41 -4.05 -1.39
CA SER A 17 5.28 -4.42 -0.53
C SER A 17 4.94 -5.91 -0.64
N LEU A 18 4.86 -6.46 -1.85
CA LEU A 18 4.62 -7.90 -2.05
C LEU A 18 5.76 -8.79 -1.52
N ALA A 19 7.01 -8.35 -1.67
CA ALA A 19 8.16 -9.06 -1.12
C ALA A 19 8.14 -9.07 0.41
N LEU A 20 7.85 -7.92 1.04
CA LEU A 20 7.67 -7.83 2.48
C LEU A 20 6.51 -8.70 2.96
N ALA A 21 5.37 -8.62 2.30
CA ALA A 21 4.19 -9.40 2.63
C ALA A 21 4.48 -10.92 2.61
N ALA A 22 5.14 -11.41 1.57
CA ALA A 22 5.55 -12.80 1.47
C ALA A 22 6.52 -13.21 2.58
N ARG A 23 7.47 -12.33 2.92
CA ARG A 23 8.41 -12.55 4.03
C ARG A 23 7.71 -12.58 5.39
N ALA A 24 6.82 -11.63 5.67
CA ALA A 24 6.06 -11.55 6.91
C ALA A 24 5.22 -12.81 7.14
N ILE A 25 4.45 -13.23 6.13
CA ILE A 25 3.66 -14.47 6.19
C ILE A 25 4.56 -15.69 6.44
N LYS A 26 5.67 -15.80 5.72
CA LYS A 26 6.60 -16.93 5.87
C LYS A 26 7.21 -16.96 7.28
N THR A 27 7.71 -15.84 7.77
CA THR A 27 8.34 -15.72 9.10
C THR A 27 7.33 -16.00 10.21
N ALA A 28 6.12 -15.46 10.12
CA ALA A 28 5.07 -15.73 11.11
C ALA A 28 4.68 -17.22 11.14
N ASN A 29 4.53 -17.86 9.97
CA ASN A 29 4.19 -19.29 9.90
C ASN A 29 5.31 -20.21 10.37
N ALA A 30 6.58 -19.79 10.29
CA ALA A 30 7.70 -20.54 10.84
C ALA A 30 7.70 -20.55 12.37
N GLY A 31 7.13 -19.52 13.01
CA GLY A 31 6.96 -19.45 14.47
C GLY A 31 8.24 -19.12 15.25
N GLU A 32 9.34 -18.82 14.56
CA GLU A 32 10.63 -18.48 15.17
C GLU A 32 10.59 -17.08 15.80
N GLN A 33 10.42 -17.03 17.12
CA GLN A 33 10.14 -15.79 17.87
C GLN A 33 11.21 -14.71 17.68
N CYS A 34 12.49 -15.10 17.59
CA CYS A 34 13.59 -14.17 17.34
C CYS A 34 13.48 -13.54 15.94
N GLU A 35 13.14 -14.32 14.92
CA GLU A 35 12.98 -13.82 13.55
C GLU A 35 11.75 -12.94 13.39
N ILE A 36 10.63 -13.32 14.03
CA ILE A 36 9.40 -12.53 14.08
C ILE A 36 9.71 -11.15 14.68
N LYS A 37 10.38 -11.14 15.84
CA LYS A 37 10.77 -9.91 16.51
C LYS A 37 11.66 -9.01 15.64
N LEU A 38 12.72 -9.56 15.07
CA LEU A 38 13.63 -8.82 14.20
C LEU A 38 12.92 -8.24 12.98
N LEU A 39 11.96 -8.97 12.40
CA LEU A 39 11.20 -8.48 11.26
C LEU A 39 10.21 -7.38 11.66
N CYS A 40 9.48 -7.53 12.77
CA CYS A 40 8.59 -6.48 13.29
C CYS A 40 9.36 -5.20 13.60
N GLU A 41 10.51 -5.29 14.27
CA GLU A 41 11.38 -4.13 14.55
C GLU A 41 11.83 -3.44 13.25
N LYS A 42 12.21 -4.21 12.23
CA LYS A 42 12.55 -3.66 10.93
C LYS A 42 11.36 -2.95 10.26
N ILE A 43 10.19 -3.59 10.26
CA ILE A 43 8.97 -3.00 9.69
C ILE A 43 8.66 -1.66 10.36
N VAL A 44 8.71 -1.60 11.69
CA VAL A 44 8.48 -0.38 12.47
C VAL A 44 9.47 0.73 12.09
N ASN A 45 10.76 0.39 11.98
CA ASN A 45 11.81 1.36 11.66
C ASN A 45 11.67 1.94 10.24
N ASP A 46 11.29 1.10 9.29
CA ASP A 46 11.20 1.49 7.88
C ASP A 46 9.81 2.10 7.53
N TYR A 47 8.79 1.91 8.37
CA TYR A 47 7.38 2.20 8.05
C TYR A 47 7.13 3.61 7.53
N ASN A 48 7.53 4.63 8.27
CA ASN A 48 7.24 6.01 7.91
C ASN A 48 7.95 6.43 6.62
N ALA A 49 9.19 5.99 6.43
CA ALA A 49 10.02 6.38 5.30
C ALA A 49 9.63 5.66 3.99
N VAL A 50 9.03 4.47 4.10
CA VAL A 50 8.72 3.62 2.94
C VAL A 50 7.21 3.53 2.73
N TRP A 51 6.47 2.91 3.64
CA TRP A 51 5.07 2.54 3.42
C TRP A 51 4.08 3.67 3.72
N ARG A 52 4.25 4.42 4.81
CA ARG A 52 3.35 5.56 5.07
C ARG A 52 3.47 6.62 3.97
N LYS A 53 4.70 6.92 3.53
CA LYS A 53 4.94 7.82 2.39
C LYS A 53 4.27 7.32 1.10
N HIS A 54 4.34 6.02 0.84
CA HIS A 54 3.66 5.42 -0.32
C HIS A 54 2.13 5.62 -0.24
N PHE A 55 1.52 5.30 0.90
CA PHE A 55 0.09 5.52 1.13
C PHE A 55 -0.31 7.00 1.02
N ASP A 56 0.52 7.92 1.52
CA ASP A 56 0.29 9.36 1.37
C ASP A 56 0.28 9.76 -0.11
N ASN A 57 1.23 9.26 -0.90
CA ASN A 57 1.26 9.55 -2.34
C ASN A 57 0.00 9.03 -3.06
N GLU A 58 -0.49 7.84 -2.69
CA GLU A 58 -1.73 7.29 -3.27
C GLU A 58 -2.95 8.09 -2.88
N GLU A 59 -3.05 8.47 -1.61
CA GLU A 59 -4.15 9.28 -1.10
C GLU A 59 -4.18 10.67 -1.77
N GLN A 60 -3.03 11.36 -1.83
CA GLN A 60 -2.93 12.70 -2.42
C GLN A 60 -3.09 12.70 -3.93
N ALA A 61 -2.41 11.79 -4.63
CA ALA A 61 -2.41 11.80 -6.09
C ALA A 61 -3.68 11.16 -6.67
N ILE A 62 -4.28 10.16 -6.00
CA ILE A 62 -5.35 9.35 -6.59
C ILE A 62 -6.66 9.47 -5.81
N PHE A 63 -6.65 9.19 -4.50
CA PHE A 63 -7.91 8.95 -3.78
C PHE A 63 -8.67 10.25 -3.55
N ILE A 64 -7.98 11.30 -3.11
CA ILE A 64 -8.58 12.61 -2.86
C ILE A 64 -9.11 13.24 -4.15
N PRO A 65 -8.36 13.28 -5.28
CA PRO A 65 -8.83 14.01 -6.47
C PRO A 65 -9.83 13.22 -7.32
N TYR A 66 -9.84 11.88 -7.22
CA TYR A 66 -10.54 11.04 -8.20
C TYR A 66 -11.48 9.98 -7.61
N SER A 67 -11.66 9.90 -6.28
CA SER A 67 -12.61 8.94 -5.68
C SER A 67 -14.03 9.07 -6.25
N GLU A 68 -14.52 10.29 -6.45
CA GLU A 68 -15.88 10.57 -6.93
C GLU A 68 -16.12 10.27 -8.43
N ARG A 69 -15.12 9.77 -9.15
CA ARG A 69 -15.23 9.50 -10.60
C ARG A 69 -16.15 8.34 -10.94
N SER A 70 -16.29 7.36 -10.06
CA SER A 70 -17.32 6.34 -10.14
C SER A 70 -17.62 5.75 -8.76
N PRO A 71 -18.83 5.19 -8.53
CA PRO A 71 -19.15 4.52 -7.27
C PRO A 71 -18.18 3.40 -6.90
N GLU A 72 -17.67 2.65 -7.88
CA GLU A 72 -16.71 1.57 -7.68
C GLU A 72 -15.34 2.11 -7.25
N ILE A 73 -14.88 3.22 -7.84
CA ILE A 73 -13.61 3.87 -7.45
C ILE A 73 -13.74 4.44 -6.04
N ASP A 74 -14.84 5.13 -5.73
CA ASP A 74 -15.11 5.65 -4.38
C ASP A 74 -15.09 4.54 -3.32
N GLN A 75 -15.76 3.42 -3.60
CA GLN A 75 -15.76 2.26 -2.70
C GLN A 75 -14.36 1.69 -2.48
N LEU A 76 -13.57 1.53 -3.56
CA LEU A 76 -12.19 1.05 -3.48
C LEU A 76 -11.30 2.01 -2.68
N CYS A 77 -11.35 3.31 -2.96
CA CYS A 77 -10.59 4.33 -2.23
C CYS A 77 -10.94 4.34 -0.74
N LYS A 78 -12.22 4.22 -0.39
CA LYS A 78 -12.66 4.13 1.02
C LYS A 78 -12.13 2.89 1.72
N GLN A 79 -12.18 1.73 1.05
CA GLN A 79 -11.62 0.49 1.58
C GLN A 79 -10.12 0.62 1.81
N LEU A 80 -9.37 1.04 0.78
CA LEU A 80 -7.91 1.17 0.83
C LEU A 80 -7.47 2.18 1.91
N THR A 81 -8.18 3.31 2.05
CA THR A 81 -7.93 4.29 3.12
C THR A 81 -8.15 3.69 4.52
N GLN A 82 -9.12 2.79 4.68
CA GLN A 82 -9.31 2.08 5.95
C GLN A 82 -8.18 1.08 6.20
N GLU A 83 -7.73 0.38 5.16
CA GLU A 83 -6.58 -0.54 5.24
C GLU A 83 -5.28 0.22 5.59
N HIS A 84 -5.07 1.43 5.06
CA HIS A 84 -3.95 2.31 5.46
C HIS A 84 -3.94 2.60 6.96
N LYS A 85 -5.10 2.94 7.54
CA LYS A 85 -5.25 3.17 8.99
C LYS A 85 -5.05 1.89 9.80
N GLN A 86 -5.41 0.73 9.24
CA GLN A 86 -5.15 -0.57 9.85
C GLN A 86 -3.63 -0.84 9.91
N PHE A 87 -2.86 -0.48 8.88
CA PHE A 87 -1.40 -0.56 8.94
C PHE A 87 -0.81 0.33 10.04
N ASP A 88 -1.27 1.58 10.16
CA ASP A 88 -0.84 2.46 11.25
C ASP A 88 -1.10 1.80 12.62
N THR A 89 -2.26 1.15 12.77
CA THR A 89 -2.61 0.41 14.00
C THR A 89 -1.72 -0.81 14.23
N PHE A 90 -1.35 -1.57 13.19
CA PHE A 90 -0.38 -2.66 13.32
C PHE A 90 0.99 -2.18 13.77
N ILE A 91 1.44 -1.03 13.28
CA ILE A 91 2.73 -0.46 13.64
C ILE A 91 2.76 -0.05 15.12
N GLU A 92 1.71 0.57 15.64
CA GLU A 92 1.60 0.87 17.07
C GLU A 92 1.53 -0.40 17.94
N GLN A 93 0.87 -1.45 17.46
CA GLN A 93 0.89 -2.76 18.12
C GLN A 93 2.30 -3.39 18.15
N MET A 94 3.04 -3.36 17.04
CA MET A 94 4.44 -3.85 17.01
C MET A 94 5.33 -3.04 17.96
N LYS A 95 5.18 -1.71 17.99
CA LYS A 95 5.93 -0.81 18.90
C LYS A 95 5.66 -1.10 20.37
N SER A 96 4.41 -1.44 20.71
CA SER A 96 4.01 -1.83 22.07
C SER A 96 4.40 -3.28 22.43
N GLY A 97 5.01 -4.03 21.50
CA GLY A 97 5.51 -5.37 21.72
C GLY A 97 4.57 -6.50 21.28
N ASN A 98 3.39 -6.18 20.73
CA ASN A 98 2.52 -7.19 20.13
C ASN A 98 3.02 -7.56 18.74
N MET A 99 3.73 -8.69 18.65
CA MET A 99 4.33 -9.19 17.40
C MET A 99 3.50 -10.29 16.73
N ASP A 100 2.46 -10.79 17.41
CA ASP A 100 1.59 -11.85 16.90
C ASP A 100 0.77 -11.41 15.68
N ILE A 101 0.67 -10.09 15.45
CA ILE A 101 -0.03 -9.49 14.32
C ILE A 101 0.76 -9.57 12.99
N LEU A 102 2.00 -10.08 12.99
CA LEU A 102 2.85 -10.10 11.79
C LEU A 102 2.20 -10.88 10.63
N LEU A 103 1.49 -11.97 10.94
CA LEU A 103 0.77 -12.75 9.92
C LEU A 103 -0.38 -11.94 9.30
N GLU A 104 -1.14 -11.23 10.14
CA GLU A 104 -2.26 -10.40 9.71
C GLU A 104 -1.76 -9.22 8.86
N PHE A 105 -0.71 -8.53 9.33
CA PHE A 105 -0.02 -7.47 8.58
C PHE A 105 0.41 -7.96 7.19
N GLY A 106 1.12 -9.09 7.13
CA GLY A 106 1.61 -9.62 5.85
C GLY A 106 0.49 -10.07 4.92
N THR A 107 -0.60 -10.62 5.48
CA THR A 107 -1.78 -11.02 4.71
C THR A 107 -2.50 -9.81 4.14
N LEU A 108 -2.74 -8.78 4.96
CA LEU A 108 -3.38 -7.54 4.54
C LEU A 108 -2.55 -6.83 3.46
N LEU A 109 -1.23 -6.67 3.67
CA LEU A 109 -0.34 -6.03 2.69
C LEU A 109 -0.38 -6.74 1.33
N LYS A 110 -0.45 -8.07 1.33
CA LYS A 110 -0.57 -8.84 0.09
C LYS A 110 -1.90 -8.62 -0.62
N THR A 111 -3.02 -8.58 0.11
CA THR A 111 -4.35 -8.41 -0.49
C THR A 111 -4.56 -6.97 -0.94
N HIS A 112 -4.14 -6.01 -0.13
CA HIS A 112 -4.14 -4.57 -0.38
C HIS A 112 -3.43 -4.23 -1.68
N THR A 113 -2.13 -4.54 -1.79
CA THR A 113 -1.32 -4.27 -2.99
C THR A 113 -1.88 -4.95 -4.25
N ARG A 114 -2.56 -6.09 -4.11
CA ARG A 114 -3.20 -6.77 -5.24
C ARG A 114 -4.51 -6.11 -5.64
N LEU A 115 -5.26 -5.57 -4.70
CA LEU A 115 -6.50 -4.84 -4.95
C LEU A 115 -6.18 -3.58 -5.77
N GLU A 116 -5.12 -2.86 -5.41
CA GLU A 116 -4.67 -1.67 -6.14
C GLU A 116 -4.26 -2.01 -7.56
N GLU A 117 -3.36 -2.98 -7.71
CA GLU A 117 -2.83 -3.39 -9.02
C GLU A 117 -3.88 -4.00 -9.95
N ARG A 118 -4.90 -4.68 -9.41
CA ARG A 118 -5.86 -5.46 -10.22
C ARG A 118 -7.20 -4.77 -10.39
N GLU A 119 -7.58 -3.92 -9.45
CA GLU A 119 -8.91 -3.31 -9.45
C GLU A 119 -8.84 -1.78 -9.57
N LEU A 120 -8.11 -1.10 -8.68
CA LEU A 120 -8.09 0.36 -8.68
C LEU A 120 -7.36 0.93 -9.89
N PHE A 121 -6.09 0.57 -10.10
CA PHE A 121 -5.25 1.12 -11.18
C PHE A 121 -5.83 0.91 -12.58
N PRO A 122 -6.41 -0.26 -12.95
CA PRO A 122 -7.08 -0.39 -14.24
C PRO A 122 -8.29 0.55 -14.37
N ARG A 123 -9.13 0.67 -13.34
CA ARG A 123 -10.30 1.58 -13.38
C ARG A 123 -9.89 3.04 -13.52
N ILE A 124 -8.86 3.46 -12.77
CA ILE A 124 -8.29 4.80 -12.90
C ILE A 124 -7.77 5.03 -14.33
N SER A 125 -7.08 4.05 -14.90
CA SER A 125 -6.55 4.13 -16.27
C SER A 125 -7.63 4.20 -17.36
N GLU A 126 -8.81 3.64 -17.09
CA GLU A 126 -9.95 3.62 -18.01
C GLU A 126 -10.80 4.89 -17.93
N VAL A 127 -10.98 5.44 -16.73
CA VAL A 127 -11.88 6.57 -16.47
C VAL A 127 -11.18 7.93 -16.62
N LEU A 128 -9.88 8.02 -16.31
CA LEU A 128 -9.17 9.28 -16.36
C LEU A 128 -8.63 9.61 -17.76
N SER A 129 -8.67 10.90 -18.09
CA SER A 129 -8.03 11.43 -19.28
C SER A 129 -6.51 11.39 -19.16
N LYS A 130 -5.81 11.49 -20.29
CA LYS A 130 -4.35 11.57 -20.30
C LYS A 130 -3.81 12.73 -19.45
N ILE A 131 -4.49 13.88 -19.44
CA ILE A 131 -4.07 15.07 -18.68
C ILE A 131 -4.09 14.77 -17.18
N GLU A 132 -5.18 14.19 -16.68
CA GLU A 132 -5.34 13.81 -15.27
C GLU A 132 -4.33 12.71 -14.87
N LEU A 133 -4.08 11.73 -15.75
CA LEU A 133 -3.02 10.74 -15.53
C LEU A 133 -1.63 11.38 -15.45
N ASP A 134 -1.34 12.37 -16.30
CA ASP A 134 -0.07 13.10 -16.28
C ASP A 134 0.05 13.98 -15.01
N GLU A 135 -1.05 14.46 -14.42
CA GLU A 135 -1.07 15.13 -13.11
C GLU A 135 -0.72 14.16 -11.98
N ILE A 136 -1.33 12.97 -11.96
CA ILE A 136 -0.97 11.89 -11.00
C ILE A 136 0.53 11.61 -11.06
N TYR A 137 1.09 11.46 -12.27
CA TYR A 137 2.51 11.17 -12.43
C TYR A 137 3.42 12.27 -11.84
N LYS A 138 3.06 13.54 -12.04
CA LYS A 138 3.82 14.66 -11.48
C LYS A 138 3.78 14.66 -9.97
N GLU A 139 2.60 14.45 -9.39
CA GLU A 139 2.41 14.42 -7.93
C GLU A 139 3.28 13.33 -7.28
N ILE A 140 3.33 12.14 -7.89
CA ILE A 140 4.11 11.01 -7.35
C ILE A 140 5.64 11.22 -7.52
N THR A 141 6.08 11.86 -8.61
CA THR A 141 7.52 11.96 -8.95
C THR A 141 8.21 13.23 -8.49
N CYS A 142 7.44 14.29 -8.23
CA CYS A 142 7.91 15.55 -7.68
C CYS A 142 7.00 16.00 -6.52
N PRO A 143 6.94 15.26 -5.40
CA PRO A 143 6.25 15.75 -4.21
C PRO A 143 7.00 16.98 -3.68
N ASP A 144 6.26 18.08 -3.47
CA ASP A 144 6.79 19.38 -2.98
C ASP A 144 7.57 19.26 -1.65
#